data_AF-A0A929SPE8-F1
#
_entry.id   AF-A0A929SPE8-F1
#
_cell.length_a   1.000
_cell.length_b   1.000
_cell.length_c   1.000
_cell.angle_alpha   90.00
_cell.angle_beta   90.00
_cell.angle_gamma   90.00
#
_symmetry.space_group_name_H-M   'P 1'
#
loop_
_entity.id
_entity.type
_entity.pdbx_description
1 polymer ?
#
loop_
_entity_poly.entity_id
_entity_poly.type
_entity_poly.pdbx_seq_one_letter_code
_entity_poly.pdbx_strand_id
1 'polypeptide(L)' 'MFNFFKFLKRKKEVKFEVEGEVYKIDEIGDDDKYVFLTRESDGVDKQIFNISDELYNKILDDRSIEYLVYKNGEFQVK' A
#
# COMPACT_ATOMS: atom_id res chain seq x y z
N MET A 1 15.49 11.01 9.76
CA MET A 1 14.31 11.06 10.65
C MET A 1 13.22 10.36 9.86
N PHE A 2 13.02 9.06 10.12
CA PHE A 2 12.17 8.22 9.27
C PHE A 2 10.70 8.66 9.41
N ASN A 3 10.15 9.25 8.35
CA ASN A 3 8.76 9.68 8.32
C ASN A 3 7.88 8.53 7.79
N PHE A 4 7.54 7.59 8.67
CA PHE A 4 6.51 6.58 8.35
C PHE A 4 5.14 7.24 8.37
N PHE A 5 4.45 7.26 7.22
CA PHE A 5 3.05 7.65 7.17
C PHE A 5 2.21 6.46 7.63
N LYS A 6 2.02 6.37 8.95
CA LYS A 6 1.04 5.46 9.51
C LYS A 6 -0.35 5.96 9.10
N PHE A 7 -0.95 5.37 8.07
CA PHE A 7 -2.31 5.63 7.61
C PHE A 7 -3.40 5.21 8.65
N LEU A 8 -3.08 5.23 9.95
CA LEU A 8 -4.03 5.00 11.03
C LEU A 8 -4.75 6.30 11.38
N LYS A 9 -5.97 6.42 10.87
CA LYS A 9 -7.20 6.75 11.62
C LYS A 9 -8.23 7.29 10.62
N ARG A 10 -9.25 6.48 10.30
CA ARG A 10 -10.56 6.83 9.70
C ARG A 10 -10.82 6.56 8.21
N LYS A 11 -9.84 6.29 7.35
CA LYS A 11 -10.16 5.93 5.95
C LYS A 11 -10.35 4.42 5.84
N LYS A 12 -11.37 4.00 5.09
CA LYS A 12 -11.75 2.60 4.79
C LYS A 12 -10.51 1.72 4.64
N GLU A 13 -10.52 0.54 5.23
CA GLU A 13 -9.54 -0.51 4.93
C GLU A 13 -9.59 -0.78 3.41
N VAL A 14 -8.58 -0.29 2.69
CA VAL A 14 -8.48 -0.51 1.24
C VAL A 14 -7.84 -1.87 1.03
N LYS A 15 -8.59 -2.72 0.34
CA LYS A 15 -8.24 -4.11 0.06
C LYS A 15 -7.77 -4.24 -1.40
N PHE A 16 -6.72 -5.01 -1.59
CA PHE A 16 -6.06 -5.25 -2.87
C PHE A 16 -6.05 -6.74 -3.16
N GLU A 17 -6.37 -7.12 -4.39
CA GLU A 17 -6.21 -8.50 -4.84
C GLU A 17 -4.83 -8.66 -5.47
N VAL A 18 -4.02 -9.52 -4.86
CA VAL A 18 -2.67 -9.87 -5.30
C VAL A 18 -2.70 -11.37 -5.58
N GLU A 19 -2.57 -11.76 -6.85
CA GLU A 19 -2.55 -13.17 -7.28
C GLU A 19 -3.75 -14.01 -6.79
N GLY A 20 -4.93 -13.39 -6.64
CA GLY A 20 -6.16 -14.05 -6.16
C GLY A 20 -6.32 -14.06 -4.64
N GLU A 21 -5.41 -13.43 -3.91
CA GLU A 21 -5.48 -13.26 -2.46
C GLU A 21 -5.71 -11.80 -2.07
N VAL A 22 -6.48 -11.57 -1.02
CA VAL A 22 -6.84 -10.23 -0.57
C VAL A 22 -5.87 -9.76 0.51
N TYR A 23 -5.23 -8.63 0.25
CA TYR A 23 -4.31 -7.95 1.15
C TYR A 23 -4.86 -6.58 1.54
N LYS A 24 -4.54 -6.13 2.75
CA LYS A 24 -4.80 -4.77 3.22
C LYS A 24 -3.49 -4.00 3.30
N ILE A 25 -3.52 -2.70 2.99
CA ILE A 25 -2.38 -1.81 3.24
C ILE A 25 -2.36 -1.45 4.72
N ASP A 26 -1.26 -1.79 5.41
CA ASP A 26 -1.01 -1.39 6.79
C ASP A 26 -0.14 -0.13 6.88
N GLU A 27 0.88 -0.02 6.03
CA GLU A 27 1.87 1.06 6.11
C GLU A 27 2.43 1.44 4.73
N ILE A 28 2.86 2.70 4.60
CA ILE A 28 3.65 3.18 3.47
C ILE A 28 4.92 3.83 4.02
N GLY A 29 6.07 3.30 3.61
CA GLY A 29 7.38 3.79 3.99
C GLY A 29 7.90 4.85 3.01
N ASP A 30 8.53 5.90 3.54
CA ASP A 30 9.17 6.99 2.77
C ASP A 30 10.60 6.64 2.30
N ASP A 31 11.37 5.98 3.17
CA ASP A 31 12.83 5.79 2.98
C ASP A 31 13.17 4.99 1.71
N ASP A 32 12.54 3.81 1.57
CA ASP A 32 12.67 2.94 0.40
C ASP A 32 11.42 2.96 -0.51
N LYS A 33 10.48 3.90 -0.25
CA LYS A 33 9.21 4.05 -0.97
C LYS A 33 8.52 2.72 -1.20
N TYR A 34 7.92 2.18 -0.15
CA TYR A 34 7.27 0.87 -0.19
C TYR A 34 5.88 0.90 0.41
N VAL A 35 5.06 -0.08 0.03
CA VAL A 35 3.77 -0.36 0.61
C VAL A 35 3.83 -1.70 1.34
N PHE A 36 3.44 -1.68 2.61
CA PHE A 36 3.34 -2.86 3.44
C PHE A 36 1.92 -3.40 3.39
N LEU A 37 1.80 -4.64 2.91
CA LEU A 37 0.57 -5.39 2.79
C LEU A 37 0.52 -6.51 3.81
N THR A 38 -0.62 -6.67 4.47
CA THR A 38 -0.92 -7.87 5.25
C THR A 38 -2.07 -8.63 4.61
N ARG A 39 -1.93 -9.94 4.46
CA ARG A 39 -3.00 -10.79 3.94
C ARG A 39 -4.17 -10.81 4.90
N GLU A 40 -5.39 -10.60 4.40
CA GLU A 40 -6.58 -10.54 5.26
C GLU A 40 -6.99 -11.90 5.81
N SER A 41 -6.86 -12.96 5.00
CA SER A 41 -7.28 -14.33 5.36
C SER A 41 -6.68 -14.82 6.67
N ASP A 42 -5.37 -14.61 6.87
CA ASP A 42 -4.64 -15.17 8.01
C ASP A 42 -3.94 -14.09 8.87
N GLY A 43 -3.72 -12.88 8.36
CA GLY A 43 -3.04 -11.80 9.09
C GLY A 43 -1.54 -12.05 9.35
N VAL A 44 -1.03 -13.22 8.96
CA VAL A 44 0.36 -13.64 9.19
C VAL A 44 1.25 -13.28 8.00
N ASP A 45 0.74 -13.47 6.78
CA ASP A 45 1.50 -13.21 5.56
C ASP A 45 1.61 -11.70 5.31
N LYS A 46 2.84 -11.24 5.18
CA LYS A 46 3.22 -9.83 5.11
C LYS A 46 4.10 -9.65 3.89
N GLN A 47 3.65 -8.83 2.96
CA GLN A 47 4.38 -8.54 1.73
C GLN A 47 4.75 -7.06 1.66
N ILE A 48 5.93 -6.80 1.14
CA ILE A 48 6.44 -5.44 0.94
C ILE A 48 6.60 -5.26 -0.56
N PHE A 49 5.98 -4.22 -1.10
CA PHE A 49 6.08 -3.86 -2.49
C PHE A 49 6.72 -2.50 -2.63
N ASN A 50 7.79 -2.44 -3.42
CA ASN A 50 8.40 -1.17 -3.78
C ASN A 50 7.46 -0.42 -4.73
N ILE A 51 7.36 0.88 -4.53
CA ILE A 51 6.59 1.79 -5.37
C ILE A 51 7.50 2.88 -5.93
N SER A 52 7.13 3.43 -7.08
CA SER A 52 7.90 4.52 -7.67
C SER A 52 7.77 5.81 -6.86
N ASP A 53 8.78 6.68 -6.98
CA ASP A 53 8.75 8.05 -6.48
C ASP A 53 7.48 8.81 -6.88
N GLU A 54 7.06 8.68 -8.13
CA GLU A 54 5.85 9.34 -8.65
C GLU A 54 4.60 8.84 -7.93
N LEU A 55 4.48 7.52 -7.73
CA LEU A 55 3.34 6.93 -7.05
C LEU A 55 3.31 7.31 -5.57
N TYR A 56 4.46 7.28 -4.91
CA TYR A 56 4.63 7.70 -3.52
C TYR A 56 4.20 9.16 -3.33
N ASN A 57 4.72 10.07 -4.15
CA ASN A 57 4.36 11.49 -4.09
C ASN A 57 2.87 11.72 -4.34
N LYS A 58 2.25 10.96 -5.25
CA LYS A 58 0.81 11.05 -5.50
C LYS A 58 -0.01 10.59 -4.29
N ILE A 59 0.38 9.47 -3.66
CA ILE A 59 -0.26 8.97 -2.44
C ILE A 59 -0.13 10.00 -1.31
N LEU A 60 1.02 10.68 -1.20
CA LEU A 60 1.23 11.73 -0.23
C LEU A 60 0.36 12.97 -0.49
N ASP A 61 0.26 13.41 -1.74
CA ASP A 61 -0.50 14.59 -2.14
C ASP A 61 -2.00 14.37 -1.94
N ASP A 62 -2.52 13.26 -2.47
CA ASP A 62 -3.94 12.88 -2.36
C ASP A 62 -4.30 12.36 -0.95
N ARG A 63 -3.29 11.96 -0.17
CA ARG A 63 -3.43 11.22 1.10
C ARG A 63 -4.42 10.07 0.97
N SER A 64 -4.39 9.39 -0.17
CA SER A 64 -5.35 8.36 -0.55
C SER A 64 -4.66 7.24 -1.31
N ILE A 65 -5.17 6.04 -1.10
CA ILE A 65 -4.70 4.79 -1.71
C ILE A 65 -5.84 4.05 -2.42
N GLU A 66 -7.05 4.63 -2.44
CA GLU A 66 -8.26 3.99 -3.00
C GLU A 66 -8.19 3.79 -4.52
N TYR A 67 -7.35 4.57 -5.22
CA TYR A 67 -7.14 4.45 -6.65
C TYR A 67 -6.02 3.47 -7.01
N LEU A 68 -5.30 2.92 -6.04
CA LEU A 68 -4.23 1.98 -6.33
C LEU A 68 -4.83 0.64 -6.80
N VAL A 69 -4.14 -0.02 -7.70
CA VAL A 69 -4.44 -1.38 -8.15
C VAL A 69 -3.13 -2.14 -8.27
N TYR A 70 -3.13 -3.42 -7.90
CA TYR A 70 -1.96 -4.28 -8.10
C TYR A 70 -2.13 -5.07 -9.39
N LYS A 71 -1.17 -4.98 -10.31
CA LYS A 71 -1.21 -5.67 -11.60
C LYS A 71 0.20 -6.01 -12.06
N ASN A 72 0.39 -7.24 -12.53
CA ASN A 72 1.65 -7.73 -13.10
C ASN A 72 2.87 -7.59 -12.17
N GLY A 73 2.70 -7.73 -10.85
CA GLY A 73 3.82 -7.60 -9.91
C GLY A 73 4.03 -6.19 -9.35
N GLU A 74 3.26 -5.20 -9.81
CA GLU A 74 3.49 -3.80 -9.49
C GLU A 74 2.19 -3.07 -9.10
N PHE A 75 2.33 -2.05 -8.24
CA PHE A 75 1.25 -1.12 -7.94
C PHE A 75 1.14 -0.05 -9.03
N GLN A 76 -0.08 0.17 -9.48
CA GLN A 76 -0.44 1.17 -10.49
C GLN A 76 -1.62 2.00 -10.01
N VAL A 77 -1.83 3.14 -10.65
CA VAL A 77 -3.05 3.93 -10.48
C VAL A 77 -4.10 3.38 -11.45
N LYS A 78 -5.34 3.17 -10.97
CA LYS A 78 -6.49 2.75 -11.76
C LYS A 78 -6.79 3.69 -12.93
#